data_AF-A0A958FJC6-F1
#
_entry.id   AF-A0A958FJC6-F1
#
_cell.length_a   1.000
_cell.length_b   1.000
_cell.length_c   1.000
_cell.angle_alpha   90.00
_cell.angle_beta   90.00
_cell.angle_gamma   90.00
#
_symmetry.space_group_name_H-M   'P 1'
#
loop_
_entity.id
_entity.type
_entity.pdbx_description
1 polymer ?
#
loop_
_entity_poly.entity_id
_entity_poly.type
_entity_poly.pdbx_seq_one_letter_code
_entity_poly.pdbx_strand_id
1 'polypeptide(L)'
;MKRFTQLLLLALLLPAVTGHAQSKVETKDAHSKVRQQVNEKGTAAKTSLPAAGAVAADGEMKVGAGSDRKNEGVIESGNGSGPVSLVIGSGDTLAVDGDMEIVVSGDWQNNGVFKSGSGMVNLTGSGTQAIGNPAGESFNHLTVNKPTGAVQLNGDISVSGTLTLSSGDLDLNGNIADLGSSGTLAESAAGRVKGASGDIRATRDLNAPSALNVAGLGAELSSSPNLGATEIRRGHAPQSGNSNSGIERYYDIIPANNAGLDATLKFNYRQAELNGLTEANLVLFRSTDSGSSWRYQSGTADTTNNTVTQSGIGAFSRWTAAAIDQPIAEIIISANLKAFLEGPFDTDSMRT
;
A
#
# COMPACT_ATOMS: atom_id res chain seq x y z
N MET A 1 -63.68 4.19 -21.65
CA MET A 1 -63.85 5.13 -20.53
C MET A 1 -64.03 4.33 -19.24
N LYS A 2 -63.33 4.72 -18.16
CA LYS A 2 -63.58 4.42 -16.72
C LYS A 2 -63.68 2.93 -16.32
N ARG A 3 -62.67 2.32 -15.68
CA ARG A 3 -62.28 2.37 -14.24
C ARG A 3 -63.38 1.96 -13.24
N PHE A 4 -62.91 1.20 -12.23
CA PHE A 4 -63.37 1.05 -10.84
C PHE A 4 -64.17 -0.20 -10.42
N THR A 5 -63.42 -1.15 -9.84
CA THR A 5 -63.43 -1.60 -8.42
C THR A 5 -64.75 -1.91 -7.68
N GLN A 6 -64.71 -3.06 -6.98
CA GLN A 6 -64.90 -3.25 -5.52
C GLN A 6 -66.13 -4.05 -5.02
N LEU A 7 -65.78 -5.15 -4.33
CA LEU A 7 -66.12 -5.50 -2.93
C LEU A 7 -67.28 -6.45 -2.59
N LEU A 8 -66.94 -7.29 -1.61
CA LEU A 8 -67.72 -7.80 -0.47
C LEU A 8 -68.31 -9.22 -0.64
N LEU A 9 -68.39 -10.14 0.34
CA LEU A 9 -67.66 -10.60 1.54
C LEU A 9 -68.60 -11.67 2.18
N LEU A 10 -68.02 -12.65 2.87
CA LEU A 10 -68.52 -13.22 4.15
C LEU A 10 -69.37 -14.53 4.16
N ALA A 11 -68.71 -15.60 4.62
CA ALA A 11 -68.97 -16.35 5.88
C ALA A 11 -69.65 -17.74 5.95
N LEU A 12 -68.94 -18.60 6.73
CA LEU A 12 -69.37 -19.45 7.85
C LEU A 12 -70.01 -20.85 7.58
N LEU A 13 -69.33 -21.92 8.04
CA LEU A 13 -69.71 -22.81 9.19
C LEU A 13 -69.09 -24.24 9.11
N LEU A 14 -68.51 -24.69 10.23
CA LEU A 14 -68.04 -26.04 10.65
C LEU A 14 -69.22 -26.97 11.06
N PRO A 15 -69.08 -28.20 11.65
CA PRO A 15 -67.92 -29.10 11.93
C PRO A 15 -68.12 -30.65 11.71
N ALA A 16 -66.98 -31.38 11.85
CA ALA A 16 -66.70 -32.66 12.54
C ALA A 16 -67.50 -33.98 12.36
N VAL A 17 -66.76 -35.08 12.16
CA VAL A 17 -67.06 -36.44 12.68
C VAL A 17 -65.78 -37.10 13.21
N THR A 18 -65.87 -37.68 14.41
CA THR A 18 -64.89 -38.45 15.18
C THR A 18 -65.08 -39.96 14.97
N GLY A 19 -63.98 -40.74 15.03
CA GLY A 19 -64.01 -42.20 15.12
C GLY A 19 -62.70 -42.76 15.69
N HIS A 20 -62.78 -43.31 16.91
CA HIS A 20 -61.69 -43.89 17.72
C HIS A 20 -61.46 -45.39 17.43
N ALA A 21 -60.21 -45.86 17.56
CA ALA A 21 -59.86 -47.04 18.37
C ALA A 21 -58.34 -47.12 18.59
N GLN A 22 -57.92 -47.21 19.85
CA GLN A 22 -56.54 -47.25 20.32
C GLN A 22 -56.07 -48.67 20.67
N SER A 23 -54.75 -48.90 20.67
CA SER A 23 -54.09 -49.70 21.71
C SER A 23 -52.90 -48.93 22.32
N LYS A 24 -53.02 -48.70 23.64
CA LYS A 24 -52.06 -48.24 24.66
C LYS A 24 -50.74 -49.07 24.62
N VAL A 25 -49.55 -48.59 25.01
CA VAL A 25 -49.11 -48.22 26.37
C VAL A 25 -47.91 -47.27 26.34
N GLU A 26 -47.90 -46.38 27.34
CA GLU A 26 -47.10 -45.19 27.61
C GLU A 26 -45.71 -45.45 28.22
N THR A 27 -44.80 -44.46 28.10
CA THR A 27 -44.12 -43.76 29.22
C THR A 27 -43.38 -42.54 28.63
N LYS A 28 -43.24 -41.34 29.23
CA LYS A 28 -43.90 -40.53 30.26
C LYS A 28 -43.03 -39.25 30.35
N ASP A 29 -43.63 -38.06 30.35
CA ASP A 29 -43.07 -36.75 30.79
C ASP A 29 -41.82 -36.19 30.06
N ALA A 30 -41.64 -34.90 29.75
CA ALA A 30 -42.17 -33.67 30.31
C ALA A 30 -42.03 -32.48 29.33
N HIS A 31 -43.07 -31.62 29.31
CA HIS A 31 -43.01 -30.15 29.25
C HIS A 31 -42.56 -29.47 27.93
N SER A 32 -43.50 -28.92 27.15
CA SER A 32 -44.05 -27.55 27.27
C SER A 32 -43.21 -26.46 26.59
N LYS A 33 -43.73 -25.98 25.44
CA LYS A 33 -43.75 -24.59 24.94
C LYS A 33 -42.41 -23.83 24.90
N VAL A 34 -42.01 -23.39 23.69
CA VAL A 34 -41.60 -22.01 23.33
C VAL A 34 -41.04 -21.98 21.88
N ARG A 35 -41.41 -20.92 21.12
CA ARG A 35 -40.99 -20.49 19.77
C ARG A 35 -41.57 -21.30 18.60
N GLN A 36 -42.70 -20.94 18.00
CA GLN A 36 -43.07 -19.66 17.38
C GLN A 36 -42.02 -19.17 16.37
N GLN A 37 -42.41 -19.21 15.10
CA GLN A 37 -41.78 -18.51 13.99
C GLN A 37 -41.48 -17.06 14.36
N VAL A 38 -40.25 -16.63 14.09
CA VAL A 38 -39.96 -15.26 13.65
C VAL A 38 -39.06 -15.40 12.43
N ASN A 39 -39.66 -15.23 11.25
CA ASN A 39 -38.95 -14.73 10.08
C ASN A 39 -38.69 -13.25 10.32
N GLU A 40 -37.45 -12.78 10.14
CA GLU A 40 -37.10 -11.53 9.44
C GLU A 40 -35.58 -11.27 9.51
N LYS A 41 -34.97 -11.11 8.32
CA LYS A 41 -33.67 -10.47 8.00
C LYS A 41 -32.50 -10.65 8.98
N GLY A 42 -31.60 -11.57 8.64
CA GLY A 42 -30.22 -11.59 9.11
C GLY A 42 -29.35 -12.34 8.13
N THR A 43 -28.31 -11.66 7.65
CA THR A 43 -27.16 -12.12 6.85
C THR A 43 -26.94 -13.64 6.89
N ALA A 44 -26.81 -14.27 5.74
CA ALA A 44 -26.30 -15.63 5.64
C ALA A 44 -24.94 -15.70 6.37
N ALA A 45 -24.93 -16.25 7.57
CA ALA A 45 -23.73 -16.72 8.22
C ALA A 45 -23.19 -17.87 7.36
N LYS A 46 -22.29 -17.53 6.42
CA LYS A 46 -21.38 -18.50 5.83
C LYS A 46 -20.49 -18.98 6.96
N THR A 47 -20.80 -20.17 7.45
CA THR A 47 -20.11 -20.87 8.53
C THR A 47 -18.65 -21.09 8.16
N SER A 48 -17.78 -20.35 8.84
CA SER A 48 -16.58 -20.81 9.53
C SER A 48 -16.05 -22.21 9.17
N LEU A 49 -14.79 -22.24 8.73
CA LEU A 49 -13.83 -23.36 8.71
C LEU A 49 -14.25 -24.63 9.49
N PRO A 50 -14.37 -25.82 8.86
CA PRO A 50 -14.33 -27.06 9.61
C PRO A 50 -12.86 -27.48 9.89
N ALA A 51 -12.61 -27.76 11.17
CA ALA A 51 -11.51 -28.54 11.75
C ALA A 51 -10.03 -28.18 11.42
N ALA A 52 -9.39 -27.58 12.43
CA ALA A 52 -7.94 -27.41 12.65
C ALA A 52 -7.24 -26.14 12.10
N GLY A 53 -7.80 -24.98 12.43
CA GLY A 53 -7.03 -23.80 12.83
C GLY A 53 -7.22 -23.58 14.34
N ALA A 54 -6.67 -24.45 15.18
CA ALA A 54 -6.66 -24.19 16.62
C ALA A 54 -5.68 -23.03 16.85
N VAL A 55 -6.19 -21.85 17.23
CA VAL A 55 -5.36 -20.82 17.85
C VAL A 55 -4.69 -21.51 19.04
N ALA A 56 -3.38 -21.71 18.96
CA ALA A 56 -2.66 -22.35 20.05
C ALA A 56 -2.67 -21.40 21.26
N ALA A 57 -2.52 -21.93 22.46
CA ALA A 57 -2.54 -21.13 23.69
C ALA A 57 -1.41 -20.08 23.75
N ASP A 58 -0.45 -20.15 22.82
CA ASP A 58 0.63 -19.21 22.59
C ASP A 58 0.21 -17.98 21.75
N GLY A 59 -1.03 -17.91 21.25
CA GLY A 59 -1.52 -16.79 20.45
C GLY A 59 -1.12 -16.88 18.96
N GLU A 60 -0.87 -18.08 18.44
CA GLU A 60 -0.52 -18.30 17.03
C GLU A 60 -1.57 -19.15 16.29
N MET A 61 -1.84 -18.79 15.03
CA MET A 61 -2.52 -19.64 14.06
C MET A 61 -1.48 -20.41 13.23
N LYS A 62 -1.40 -21.72 13.43
CA LYS A 62 -0.44 -22.61 12.74
C LYS A 62 -1.06 -23.37 11.59
N VAL A 63 -0.41 -23.35 10.44
CA VAL A 63 -0.61 -24.38 9.40
C VAL A 63 0.18 -25.61 9.85
N GLY A 64 -0.44 -26.80 9.88
CA GLY A 64 0.18 -27.99 10.48
C GLY A 64 0.93 -28.86 9.48
N ALA A 65 1.94 -29.58 9.98
CA ALA A 65 2.83 -30.49 9.24
C ALA A 65 2.10 -31.33 8.18
N GLY A 66 2.42 -31.08 6.90
CA GLY A 66 1.94 -31.89 5.76
C GLY A 66 0.53 -31.59 5.26
N SER A 67 -0.04 -30.43 5.63
CA SER A 67 -1.41 -30.07 5.25
C SER A 67 -1.46 -29.12 4.06
N ASP A 68 -1.76 -29.63 2.86
CA ASP A 68 -2.27 -28.81 1.75
C ASP A 68 -3.73 -28.40 2.09
N ARG A 69 -3.93 -27.17 2.56
CA ARG A 69 -5.26 -26.64 2.85
C ARG A 69 -5.70 -25.69 1.75
N LYS A 70 -6.72 -26.08 0.99
CA LYS A 70 -7.51 -25.15 0.17
C LYS A 70 -8.61 -24.58 1.05
N ASN A 71 -8.63 -23.27 1.25
CA ASN A 71 -9.74 -22.61 1.91
C ASN A 71 -10.70 -22.04 0.85
N GLU A 72 -11.99 -21.97 1.14
CA GLU A 72 -12.99 -21.26 0.32
C GLU A 72 -13.70 -20.24 1.22
N GLY A 73 -13.00 -19.16 1.62
CA GLY A 73 -13.51 -18.11 2.53
C GLY A 73 -12.43 -17.19 3.14
N VAL A 74 -12.83 -16.33 4.08
CA VAL A 74 -11.89 -15.46 4.84
C VAL A 74 -11.11 -16.30 5.86
N ILE A 75 -9.80 -16.08 5.97
CA ILE A 75 -8.97 -16.61 7.06
C ILE A 75 -8.74 -15.49 8.07
N GLU A 76 -9.41 -15.56 9.21
CA GLU A 76 -9.19 -14.61 10.31
C GLU A 76 -8.26 -15.21 11.34
N SER A 77 -7.13 -14.55 11.59
CA SER A 77 -6.26 -14.90 12.73
C SER A 77 -6.91 -14.56 14.07
N GLY A 78 -7.86 -13.61 14.15
CA GLY A 78 -8.33 -13.07 15.43
C GLY A 78 -9.84 -12.86 15.54
N ASN A 79 -10.43 -13.40 16.62
CA ASN A 79 -11.74 -13.01 17.15
C ASN A 79 -11.78 -13.11 18.71
N GLY A 80 -10.60 -13.02 19.37
CA GLY A 80 -10.39 -13.20 20.82
C GLY A 80 -9.56 -12.07 21.47
N SER A 81 -9.31 -12.15 22.78
CA SER A 81 -8.62 -11.10 23.57
C SER A 81 -7.11 -11.00 23.29
N GLY A 82 -6.73 -10.51 22.10
CA GLY A 82 -5.35 -10.18 21.76
C GLY A 82 -5.02 -10.36 20.27
N PRO A 83 -3.91 -9.76 19.78
CA PRO A 83 -3.42 -10.01 18.44
C PRO A 83 -2.98 -11.47 18.30
N VAL A 84 -3.26 -12.08 17.15
CA VAL A 84 -2.89 -13.46 16.83
C VAL A 84 -2.01 -13.48 15.58
N SER A 85 -0.82 -14.04 15.71
CA SER A 85 0.13 -14.18 14.60
C SER A 85 -0.27 -15.32 13.67
N LEU A 86 0.00 -15.18 12.38
CA LEU A 86 -0.11 -16.27 11.41
C LEU A 86 1.27 -16.86 11.17
N VAL A 87 1.40 -18.18 11.38
CA VAL A 87 2.67 -18.91 11.25
C VAL A 87 2.53 -20.04 10.24
N ILE A 88 3.32 -19.97 9.17
CA ILE A 88 3.53 -21.08 8.23
C ILE A 88 4.83 -21.77 8.64
N GLY A 89 4.73 -22.99 9.18
CA GLY A 89 5.87 -23.76 9.66
C GLY A 89 6.77 -24.26 8.54
N SER A 90 7.99 -24.65 8.90
CA SER A 90 8.90 -25.27 7.94
C SER A 90 8.34 -26.59 7.43
N GLY A 91 8.34 -26.78 6.12
CA GLY A 91 7.71 -27.93 5.46
C GLY A 91 6.20 -27.79 5.23
N ASP A 92 5.56 -26.71 5.70
CA ASP A 92 4.15 -26.45 5.48
C ASP A 92 3.91 -25.61 4.22
N THR A 93 2.73 -25.76 3.64
CA THR A 93 2.25 -24.93 2.54
C THR A 93 0.90 -24.32 2.90
N LEU A 94 0.81 -22.99 2.85
CA LEU A 94 -0.46 -22.26 2.85
C LEU A 94 -0.77 -21.84 1.42
N ALA A 95 -1.85 -22.37 0.84
CA ALA A 95 -2.29 -22.02 -0.50
C ALA A 95 -3.63 -21.29 -0.47
N VAL A 96 -3.69 -20.17 -1.18
CA VAL A 96 -4.90 -19.36 -1.36
C VAL A 96 -5.48 -19.67 -2.72
N ASP A 97 -6.75 -20.07 -2.76
CA ASP A 97 -7.53 -20.23 -3.99
C ASP A 97 -8.38 -18.98 -4.23
N GLY A 98 -8.51 -18.56 -5.49
CA GLY A 98 -9.31 -17.37 -5.84
C GLY A 98 -8.86 -16.07 -5.15
N ASP A 99 -9.83 -15.19 -4.88
CA ASP A 99 -9.68 -13.81 -4.38
C ASP A 99 -9.83 -13.69 -2.85
N MET A 100 -9.56 -14.76 -2.11
CA MET A 100 -9.75 -14.80 -0.66
C MET A 100 -8.91 -13.76 0.11
N GLU A 101 -9.46 -13.30 1.22
CA GLU A 101 -8.79 -12.42 2.18
C GLU A 101 -8.26 -13.19 3.40
N ILE A 102 -7.00 -12.95 3.76
CA ILE A 102 -6.38 -13.39 5.02
C ILE A 102 -6.18 -12.18 5.91
N VAL A 103 -6.86 -12.15 7.05
CA VAL A 103 -6.80 -11.06 8.03
C VAL A 103 -5.86 -11.45 9.17
N VAL A 104 -4.75 -10.72 9.32
CA VAL A 104 -3.73 -10.98 10.34
C VAL A 104 -3.66 -9.83 11.34
N SER A 105 -3.87 -10.16 12.62
CA SER A 105 -3.91 -9.19 13.73
C SER A 105 -2.60 -9.15 14.54
N GLY A 106 -1.81 -10.23 14.52
CA GLY A 106 -0.42 -10.31 15.00
C GLY A 106 0.58 -10.36 13.85
N ASP A 107 1.75 -10.97 14.03
CA ASP A 107 2.79 -10.99 12.98
C ASP A 107 2.45 -11.96 11.85
N TRP A 108 2.96 -11.66 10.65
CA TRP A 108 3.05 -12.62 9.54
C TRP A 108 4.41 -13.30 9.60
N GLN A 109 4.45 -14.60 9.89
CA GLN A 109 5.69 -15.38 9.92
C GLN A 109 5.58 -16.55 8.95
N ASN A 110 6.41 -16.53 7.91
CA ASN A 110 6.48 -17.61 6.94
C ASN A 110 7.87 -18.25 6.95
N ASN A 111 7.93 -19.48 7.46
CA ASN A 111 9.10 -20.35 7.44
C ASN A 111 8.89 -21.55 6.48
N GLY A 112 7.77 -21.59 5.76
CA GLY A 112 7.39 -22.63 4.81
C GLY A 112 7.13 -22.05 3.42
N VAL A 113 6.02 -22.43 2.79
CA VAL A 113 5.63 -21.96 1.47
C VAL A 113 4.27 -21.26 1.53
N PHE A 114 4.21 -20.01 1.06
CA PHE A 114 2.96 -19.31 0.82
C PHE A 114 2.69 -19.26 -0.70
N LYS A 115 1.52 -19.75 -1.11
CA LYS A 115 1.02 -19.64 -2.48
C LYS A 115 -0.14 -18.65 -2.47
N SER A 116 0.15 -17.39 -2.77
CA SER A 116 -0.79 -16.26 -2.61
C SER A 116 -2.00 -16.30 -3.54
N GLY A 117 -1.95 -17.08 -4.64
CA GLY A 117 -3.04 -17.15 -5.62
C GLY A 117 -3.39 -15.76 -6.15
N SER A 118 -4.68 -15.45 -6.20
CA SER A 118 -5.17 -14.08 -6.47
C SER A 118 -5.68 -13.36 -5.21
N GLY A 119 -5.41 -13.90 -4.02
CA GLY A 119 -5.97 -13.38 -2.77
C GLY A 119 -5.27 -12.14 -2.22
N MET A 120 -5.78 -11.68 -1.08
CA MET A 120 -5.32 -10.52 -0.33
C MET A 120 -4.89 -10.92 1.08
N VAL A 121 -3.78 -10.34 1.55
CA VAL A 121 -3.42 -10.34 2.96
C VAL A 121 -3.69 -8.95 3.54
N ASN A 122 -4.40 -8.88 4.66
CA ASN A 122 -4.81 -7.65 5.32
C ASN A 122 -4.27 -7.63 6.76
N LEU A 123 -3.36 -6.70 7.05
CA LEU A 123 -2.72 -6.54 8.34
C LEU A 123 -3.45 -5.48 9.17
N THR A 124 -4.07 -5.91 10.27
CA THR A 124 -5.07 -5.12 11.03
C THR A 124 -4.72 -4.90 12.50
N GLY A 125 -3.56 -5.37 12.95
CA GLY A 125 -3.13 -5.28 14.35
C GLY A 125 -3.01 -3.83 14.86
N SER A 126 -3.12 -3.64 16.16
CA SER A 126 -3.01 -2.32 16.81
C SER A 126 -1.59 -1.93 17.22
N GLY A 127 -0.67 -2.89 17.38
CA GLY A 127 0.76 -2.66 17.60
C GLY A 127 1.57 -2.68 16.29
N THR A 128 2.89 -2.61 16.37
CA THR A 128 3.74 -2.94 15.22
C THR A 128 3.52 -4.41 14.83
N GLN A 129 3.33 -4.69 13.54
CA GLN A 129 3.31 -6.05 13.00
C GLN A 129 4.55 -6.26 12.14
N ALA A 130 5.20 -7.40 12.27
CA ALA A 130 6.29 -7.79 11.39
C ALA A 130 5.80 -8.68 10.24
N ILE A 131 6.39 -8.50 9.06
CA ILE A 131 6.37 -9.50 7.98
C ILE A 131 7.75 -10.17 7.97
N GLY A 132 7.79 -11.42 8.41
CA GLY A 132 8.99 -12.24 8.46
C GLY A 132 8.95 -13.38 7.45
N ASN A 133 9.92 -13.39 6.53
CA ASN A 133 10.28 -14.55 5.73
C ASN A 133 11.76 -14.42 5.34
N PRO A 134 12.67 -15.27 5.86
CA PRO A 134 14.10 -15.19 5.57
C PRO A 134 14.46 -15.35 4.08
N ALA A 135 13.59 -15.97 3.29
CA ALA A 135 13.79 -16.18 1.84
C ALA A 135 13.09 -15.10 0.98
N GLY A 136 12.44 -14.12 1.62
CA GLY A 136 11.56 -13.15 0.97
C GLY A 136 10.12 -13.67 0.84
N GLU A 137 9.16 -12.75 0.88
CA GLU A 137 7.72 -13.07 0.82
C GLU A 137 7.08 -12.58 -0.48
N SER A 138 6.08 -13.31 -0.98
CA SER A 138 5.35 -12.93 -2.19
C SER A 138 3.86 -12.86 -1.93
N PHE A 139 3.31 -11.65 -2.04
CA PHE A 139 1.88 -11.39 -1.94
C PHE A 139 1.30 -11.11 -3.32
N ASN A 140 0.01 -11.45 -3.52
CA ASN A 140 -0.72 -10.90 -4.65
C ASN A 140 -1.24 -9.50 -4.31
N HIS A 141 -2.16 -9.38 -3.35
CA HIS A 141 -2.51 -8.09 -2.73
C HIS A 141 -2.07 -8.06 -1.26
N LEU A 142 -1.54 -6.92 -0.82
CA LEU A 142 -1.19 -6.67 0.57
C LEU A 142 -1.83 -5.35 1.01
N THR A 143 -2.58 -5.40 2.10
CA THR A 143 -3.22 -4.23 2.70
C THR A 143 -2.67 -4.01 4.10
N VAL A 144 -2.22 -2.79 4.36
CA VAL A 144 -1.91 -2.28 5.70
C VAL A 144 -3.09 -1.42 6.13
N ASN A 145 -3.87 -1.94 7.08
CA ASN A 145 -5.08 -1.31 7.60
C ASN A 145 -5.03 -1.27 9.13
N LYS A 146 -4.07 -0.51 9.64
CA LYS A 146 -3.75 -0.46 11.07
C LYS A 146 -4.29 0.82 11.68
N PRO A 147 -5.08 0.74 12.76
CA PRO A 147 -5.53 1.94 13.47
C PRO A 147 -4.34 2.69 14.09
N THR A 148 -3.30 1.97 14.51
CA THR A 148 -2.06 2.47 15.12
C THR A 148 -0.88 1.55 14.79
N GLY A 149 0.34 2.06 14.93
CA GLY A 149 1.56 1.29 14.64
C GLY A 149 1.89 1.20 13.15
N ALA A 150 2.99 0.52 12.83
CA ALA A 150 3.45 0.29 11.46
C ALA A 150 3.53 -1.21 11.16
N VAL A 151 3.57 -1.55 9.87
CA VAL A 151 4.09 -2.85 9.43
C VAL A 151 5.58 -2.71 9.20
N GLN A 152 6.39 -3.59 9.76
CA GLN A 152 7.83 -3.62 9.56
C GLN A 152 8.22 -4.81 8.71
N LEU A 153 9.03 -4.59 7.69
CA LEU A 153 9.64 -5.68 6.92
C LEU A 153 10.86 -6.24 7.65
N ASN A 154 10.93 -7.57 7.73
CA ASN A 154 12.11 -8.32 8.21
C ASN A 154 12.73 -9.17 7.09
N GLY A 155 12.36 -8.88 5.84
CA GLY A 155 12.86 -9.49 4.61
C GLY A 155 12.21 -8.79 3.43
N ASP A 156 12.77 -8.99 2.24
CA ASP A 156 12.21 -8.45 1.01
C ASP A 156 10.80 -9.00 0.75
N ILE A 157 9.95 -8.18 0.15
CA ILE A 157 8.62 -8.59 -0.32
C ILE A 157 8.45 -8.31 -1.80
N SER A 158 7.64 -9.12 -2.48
CA SER A 158 7.09 -8.80 -3.79
C SER A 158 5.56 -8.73 -3.74
N VAL A 159 4.98 -7.81 -4.51
CA VAL A 159 3.53 -7.61 -4.61
C VAL A 159 3.12 -7.50 -6.07
N SER A 160 2.49 -8.54 -6.61
CA SER A 160 2.10 -8.58 -8.04
C SER A 160 0.82 -7.81 -8.36
N GLY A 161 -0.05 -7.60 -7.37
CA GLY A 161 -1.33 -6.89 -7.49
C GLY A 161 -1.26 -5.47 -6.94
N THR A 162 -1.75 -5.25 -5.72
CA THR A 162 -1.77 -3.91 -5.10
C THR A 162 -1.25 -3.97 -3.67
N LEU A 163 -0.30 -3.11 -3.37
CA LEU A 163 0.10 -2.74 -2.01
C LEU A 163 -0.72 -1.51 -1.59
N THR A 164 -1.64 -1.70 -0.66
CA THR A 164 -2.53 -0.64 -0.16
C THR A 164 -2.14 -0.25 1.26
N LEU A 165 -1.86 1.03 1.49
CA LEU A 165 -1.64 1.60 2.82
C LEU A 165 -2.84 2.48 3.18
N SER A 166 -3.94 1.85 3.59
CA SER A 166 -5.16 2.57 3.94
C SER A 166 -5.00 3.32 5.26
N SER A 167 -4.29 2.72 6.22
CA SER A 167 -3.94 3.30 7.52
C SER A 167 -2.72 2.57 8.10
N GLY A 168 -1.80 3.33 8.69
CA GLY A 168 -0.52 2.81 9.16
C GLY A 168 0.56 2.82 8.08
N ASP A 169 1.80 2.99 8.52
CA ASP A 169 2.95 3.01 7.62
C ASP A 169 3.45 1.59 7.32
N LEU A 170 4.07 1.42 6.15
CA LEU A 170 4.97 0.30 5.87
C LEU A 170 6.41 0.78 6.07
N ASP A 171 7.09 0.31 7.10
CA ASP A 171 8.52 0.53 7.32
C ASP A 171 9.33 -0.56 6.61
N LEU A 172 10.09 -0.13 5.60
CA LEU A 172 10.95 -1.00 4.80
C LEU A 172 12.08 -1.61 5.64
N ASN A 173 12.54 -0.90 6.69
CA ASN A 173 13.56 -1.41 7.61
C ASN A 173 14.79 -2.01 6.88
N GLY A 174 15.25 -1.36 5.81
CA GLY A 174 16.39 -1.82 5.01
C GLY A 174 16.08 -2.83 3.91
N ASN A 175 14.85 -3.31 3.81
CA ASN A 175 14.42 -4.30 2.82
C ASN A 175 13.76 -3.64 1.62
N ILE A 176 13.45 -4.46 0.62
CA ILE A 176 12.88 -4.04 -0.64
C ILE A 176 11.42 -4.48 -0.75
N ALA A 177 10.56 -3.56 -1.19
CA ALA A 177 9.22 -3.90 -1.68
C ALA A 177 9.20 -3.82 -3.21
N ASP A 178 9.09 -4.96 -3.89
CA ASP A 178 9.11 -5.04 -5.34
C ASP A 178 7.70 -5.20 -5.94
N LEU A 179 7.25 -4.19 -6.69
CA LEU A 179 5.97 -4.19 -7.40
C LEU A 179 6.09 -4.79 -8.82
N GLY A 180 7.29 -5.15 -9.26
CA GLY A 180 7.53 -5.80 -10.55
C GLY A 180 6.89 -5.11 -11.75
N SER A 181 6.39 -5.94 -12.67
CA SER A 181 5.82 -5.52 -13.97
C SER A 181 4.30 -5.29 -13.96
N SER A 182 3.61 -5.59 -12.85
CA SER A 182 2.15 -5.42 -12.72
C SER A 182 1.70 -4.69 -11.47
N GLY A 183 2.43 -4.84 -10.34
CA GLY A 183 2.06 -4.33 -9.03
C GLY A 183 1.81 -2.82 -8.99
N THR A 184 0.98 -2.38 -8.06
CA THR A 184 0.61 -0.98 -7.86
C THR A 184 0.69 -0.61 -6.39
N LEU A 185 0.99 0.65 -6.11
CA LEU A 185 1.01 1.23 -4.78
C LEU A 185 -0.17 2.20 -4.64
N ALA A 186 -0.95 2.03 -3.58
CA ALA A 186 -2.02 2.93 -3.19
C ALA A 186 -1.80 3.39 -1.75
N GLU A 187 -1.34 4.62 -1.56
CA GLU A 187 -1.09 5.21 -0.24
C GLU A 187 -2.18 6.23 0.13
N SER A 188 -2.60 6.27 1.39
CA SER A 188 -3.56 7.28 1.90
C SER A 188 -2.86 8.38 2.70
N ALA A 189 -3.59 9.41 3.17
CA ALA A 189 -3.04 10.39 4.11
C ALA A 189 -2.64 9.78 5.47
N ALA A 190 -3.20 8.62 5.82
CA ALA A 190 -2.99 7.92 7.08
C ALA A 190 -1.96 6.77 7.01
N GLY A 191 -1.36 6.52 5.84
CA GLY A 191 -0.34 5.49 5.66
C GLY A 191 0.58 5.75 4.48
N ARG A 192 1.89 5.59 4.69
CA ARG A 192 2.93 5.69 3.65
C ARG A 192 3.98 4.61 3.79
N VAL A 193 4.71 4.34 2.72
CA VAL A 193 5.98 3.62 2.82
C VAL A 193 7.03 4.57 3.40
N LYS A 194 7.86 4.07 4.31
CA LYS A 194 8.98 4.80 4.93
C LYS A 194 10.15 3.85 5.19
N GLY A 195 11.25 4.40 5.69
CA GLY A 195 12.40 3.63 6.15
C GLY A 195 13.69 4.42 5.98
N ALA A 196 14.60 4.31 6.96
CA ALA A 196 15.92 4.95 6.88
C ALA A 196 16.83 4.30 5.81
N SER A 197 16.47 3.10 5.38
CA SER A 197 17.10 2.34 4.29
C SER A 197 16.07 1.40 3.66
N GLY A 198 16.43 0.81 2.52
CA GLY A 198 15.50 0.05 1.67
C GLY A 198 14.83 0.94 0.63
N ASP A 199 14.17 0.30 -0.33
CA ASP A 199 13.41 0.97 -1.38
C ASP A 199 12.12 0.22 -1.74
N ILE A 200 11.18 0.94 -2.33
CA ILE A 200 10.06 0.35 -3.06
C ILE A 200 10.28 0.59 -4.55
N ARG A 201 10.13 -0.45 -5.37
CA ARG A 201 10.50 -0.38 -6.79
C ARG A 201 9.51 -1.04 -7.74
N ALA A 202 9.59 -0.65 -9.00
CA ALA A 202 8.90 -1.29 -10.12
C ALA A 202 9.75 -1.15 -11.40
N THR A 203 9.66 -2.14 -12.29
CA THR A 203 10.25 -2.07 -13.64
C THR A 203 9.17 -2.21 -14.70
N ARG A 204 9.10 -1.27 -15.65
CA ARG A 204 8.11 -1.26 -16.74
C ARG A 204 8.75 -0.89 -18.07
N ASP A 205 8.21 -1.41 -19.16
CA ASP A 205 8.55 -0.93 -20.50
C ASP A 205 7.82 0.38 -20.79
N LEU A 206 8.58 1.47 -20.94
CA LEU A 206 8.04 2.81 -21.12
C LEU A 206 8.38 3.36 -22.51
N ASN A 207 7.42 3.25 -23.43
CA ASN A 207 7.55 3.80 -24.78
C ASN A 207 6.84 5.16 -24.88
N ALA A 208 7.61 6.24 -24.88
CA ALA A 208 7.12 7.61 -24.94
C ALA A 208 6.06 7.92 -23.84
N PRO A 209 6.41 7.79 -22.54
CA PRO A 209 5.46 8.05 -21.46
C PRO A 209 4.92 9.48 -21.50
N SER A 210 3.69 9.68 -21.06
CA SER A 210 3.02 10.98 -20.96
C SER A 210 2.28 11.08 -19.64
N ALA A 211 2.78 11.91 -18.73
CA ALA A 211 2.27 12.09 -17.36
C ALA A 211 2.04 10.75 -16.62
N LEU A 212 2.95 9.78 -16.82
CA LEU A 212 2.79 8.44 -16.28
C LEU A 212 3.46 8.32 -14.91
N ASN A 213 2.66 8.07 -13.86
CA ASN A 213 3.15 7.69 -12.54
C ASN A 213 3.32 6.17 -12.45
N VAL A 214 4.55 5.69 -12.66
CA VAL A 214 4.87 4.26 -12.71
C VAL A 214 4.52 3.59 -11.37
N ALA A 215 3.62 2.61 -11.42
CA ALA A 215 3.15 1.81 -10.28
C ALA A 215 2.63 2.64 -9.08
N GLY A 216 2.35 3.94 -9.25
CA GLY A 216 1.96 4.82 -8.15
C GLY A 216 3.11 5.31 -7.26
N LEU A 217 4.38 5.13 -7.65
CA LEU A 217 5.55 5.49 -6.83
C LEU A 217 5.74 7.00 -6.62
N GLY A 218 5.15 7.83 -7.47
CA GLY A 218 5.17 9.30 -7.37
C GLY A 218 6.22 9.99 -8.24
N ALA A 219 7.02 9.24 -9.00
CA ALA A 219 7.78 9.79 -10.12
C ALA A 219 6.89 9.77 -11.37
N GLU A 220 6.29 10.91 -11.69
CA GLU A 220 5.45 11.06 -12.89
C GLU A 220 6.33 11.51 -14.07
N LEU A 221 6.39 10.68 -15.11
CA LEU A 221 7.32 10.84 -16.23
C LEU A 221 6.60 11.20 -17.52
N SER A 222 7.19 12.15 -18.26
CA SER A 222 6.87 12.38 -19.68
C SER A 222 8.15 12.38 -20.50
N SER A 223 8.15 11.77 -21.68
CA SER A 223 9.27 11.80 -22.63
C SER A 223 8.76 11.42 -24.01
N SER A 224 9.20 12.12 -25.06
CA SER A 224 8.85 11.73 -26.44
C SER A 224 9.67 10.52 -26.93
N PRO A 225 10.96 10.39 -26.60
CA PRO A 225 11.72 9.16 -26.81
C PRO A 225 11.18 7.94 -26.04
N ASN A 226 11.47 6.75 -26.59
CA ASN A 226 11.26 5.47 -25.92
C ASN A 226 12.32 5.27 -24.83
N LEU A 227 11.92 5.15 -23.57
CA LEU A 227 12.82 4.89 -22.44
C LEU A 227 13.22 3.41 -22.34
N GLY A 228 12.45 2.50 -22.96
CA GLY A 228 12.61 1.06 -22.83
C GLY A 228 12.24 0.55 -21.44
N ALA A 229 12.77 -0.61 -21.07
CA ALA A 229 12.65 -1.12 -19.70
C ALA A 229 13.23 -0.10 -18.72
N THR A 230 12.38 0.43 -17.84
CA THR A 230 12.70 1.50 -16.91
C THR A 230 12.41 1.04 -15.50
N GLU A 231 13.45 0.98 -14.67
CA GLU A 231 13.33 0.73 -13.24
C GLU A 231 13.17 2.07 -12.51
N ILE A 232 12.17 2.14 -11.62
CA ILE A 232 11.96 3.23 -10.69
C ILE A 232 12.12 2.66 -9.30
N ARG A 233 13.06 3.19 -8.53
CA ARG A 233 13.20 2.91 -7.08
C ARG A 233 12.89 4.18 -6.31
N ARG A 234 12.06 4.08 -5.28
CA ARG A 234 11.75 5.16 -4.35
C ARG A 234 12.34 4.81 -2.99
N GLY A 235 13.27 5.62 -2.54
CA GLY A 235 13.78 5.57 -1.17
C GLY A 235 13.24 6.71 -0.31
N HIS A 236 13.37 6.52 1.01
CA HIS A 236 12.70 7.36 2.02
C HIS A 236 13.67 8.03 3.00
N ALA A 237 14.97 7.90 2.78
CA ALA A 237 15.99 8.59 3.57
C ALA A 237 16.32 9.96 2.94
N PRO A 238 16.52 11.01 3.76
CA PRO A 238 16.95 12.29 3.23
C PRO A 238 18.31 12.16 2.56
N GLN A 239 18.46 12.83 1.42
CA GLN A 239 19.74 12.90 0.72
C GLN A 239 20.49 14.16 1.17
N SER A 240 21.78 14.05 1.45
CA SER A 240 22.58 15.13 2.01
C SER A 240 23.74 15.52 1.09
N GLY A 241 24.15 16.78 1.19
CA GLY A 241 25.27 17.37 0.47
C GLY A 241 25.43 18.82 0.88
N ASN A 242 26.63 19.39 0.72
CA ASN A 242 26.90 20.78 1.09
C ASN A 242 26.46 21.13 2.54
N SER A 243 26.62 20.18 3.47
CA SER A 243 26.17 20.26 4.88
C SER A 243 24.66 20.47 5.10
N ASN A 244 23.85 20.37 4.05
CA ASN A 244 22.40 20.44 4.09
C ASN A 244 21.79 19.07 3.78
N SER A 245 20.47 18.94 3.99
CA SER A 245 19.71 17.74 3.65
C SER A 245 18.45 18.12 2.88
N GLY A 246 18.07 17.25 1.94
CA GLY A 246 16.80 17.32 1.23
C GLY A 246 15.65 16.71 2.03
N ILE A 247 14.53 16.54 1.34
CA ILE A 247 13.34 15.85 1.85
C ILE A 247 13.62 14.35 2.03
N GLU A 248 12.78 13.66 2.81
CA GLU A 248 12.79 12.21 3.05
C GLU A 248 12.25 11.40 1.84
N ARG A 249 12.70 11.76 0.63
CA ARG A 249 12.35 11.07 -0.60
C ARG A 249 13.42 11.26 -1.67
N TYR A 250 13.77 10.17 -2.32
CA TYR A 250 14.53 10.20 -3.56
C TYR A 250 14.04 9.13 -4.52
N TYR A 251 14.31 9.35 -5.81
CA TYR A 251 14.08 8.38 -6.86
C TYR A 251 15.39 8.02 -7.54
N ASP A 252 15.65 6.73 -7.72
CA ASP A 252 16.53 6.26 -8.78
C ASP A 252 15.65 5.93 -9.99
N ILE A 253 15.87 6.63 -11.11
CA ILE A 253 15.13 6.44 -12.37
C ILE A 253 16.13 5.93 -13.40
N ILE A 254 15.97 4.68 -13.81
CA ILE A 254 16.98 3.92 -14.56
C ILE A 254 16.33 3.35 -15.84
N PRO A 255 16.19 4.15 -16.90
CA PRO A 255 15.72 3.67 -18.19
C PRO A 255 16.82 2.97 -18.98
N ALA A 256 16.45 1.97 -19.80
CA ALA A 256 17.36 1.29 -20.71
C ALA A 256 17.94 2.25 -21.78
N ASN A 257 17.11 3.18 -22.27
CA ASN A 257 17.52 4.25 -23.16
C ASN A 257 17.55 5.56 -22.35
N ASN A 258 18.75 6.10 -22.07
CA ASN A 258 18.92 7.19 -21.11
C ASN A 258 19.68 8.41 -21.66
N ALA A 259 19.52 8.74 -22.95
CA ALA A 259 20.22 9.85 -23.58
C ALA A 259 19.28 10.66 -24.48
N GLY A 260 19.40 11.98 -24.45
CA GLY A 260 18.63 12.89 -25.31
C GLY A 260 17.12 12.82 -25.06
N LEU A 261 16.71 12.57 -23.82
CA LEU A 261 15.32 12.22 -23.51
C LEU A 261 14.31 13.37 -23.62
N ASP A 262 14.78 14.61 -23.52
CA ASP A 262 13.94 15.82 -23.40
C ASP A 262 12.72 15.57 -22.48
N ALA A 263 12.98 14.93 -21.34
CA ALA A 263 11.95 14.40 -20.47
C ALA A 263 11.48 15.45 -19.45
N THR A 264 10.30 15.20 -18.90
CA THR A 264 9.77 15.90 -17.72
C THR A 264 9.65 14.91 -16.57
N LEU A 265 10.16 15.31 -15.40
CA LEU A 265 9.89 14.67 -14.12
C LEU A 265 9.00 15.60 -13.30
N LYS A 266 7.82 15.11 -12.94
CA LYS A 266 7.02 15.66 -11.86
C LYS A 266 7.21 14.79 -10.63
N PHE A 267 8.02 15.32 -9.71
CA PHE A 267 8.39 14.68 -8.46
C PHE A 267 7.27 14.92 -7.45
N ASN A 268 6.55 13.88 -7.04
CA ASN A 268 5.52 13.98 -6.01
C ASN A 268 6.13 13.70 -4.63
N TYR A 269 5.71 14.43 -3.61
CA TYR A 269 6.11 14.23 -2.21
C TYR A 269 4.90 14.29 -1.27
N ARG A 270 5.11 14.03 0.01
CA ARG A 270 4.10 14.19 1.08
C ARG A 270 4.56 15.20 2.11
N GLN A 271 3.59 15.84 2.78
CA GLN A 271 3.87 16.79 3.86
C GLN A 271 4.81 16.22 4.93
N ALA A 272 4.59 14.96 5.30
CA ALA A 272 5.35 14.29 6.34
C ALA A 272 6.81 14.01 5.95
N GLU A 273 7.20 14.22 4.69
CA GLU A 273 8.53 13.92 4.17
C GLU A 273 9.39 15.18 4.02
N LEU A 274 8.85 16.37 4.32
CA LEU A 274 9.55 17.64 4.05
C LEU A 274 10.85 17.84 4.82
N ASN A 275 11.10 17.05 5.87
CA ASN A 275 12.31 17.16 6.68
C ASN A 275 12.53 18.60 7.23
N GLY A 276 11.44 19.28 7.57
CA GLY A 276 11.46 20.67 8.05
C GLY A 276 11.72 21.75 6.98
N LEU A 277 11.83 21.37 5.70
CA LEU A 277 12.02 22.32 4.60
C LEU A 277 10.72 23.03 4.22
N THR A 278 10.84 24.29 3.77
CA THR A 278 9.70 25.06 3.26
C THR A 278 9.38 24.64 1.83
N GLU A 279 8.14 24.23 1.58
CA GLU A 279 7.71 23.69 0.28
C GLU A 279 7.93 24.64 -0.91
N ALA A 280 7.63 25.92 -0.71
CA ALA A 280 7.79 26.94 -1.75
C ALA A 280 9.25 27.10 -2.22
N ASN A 281 10.21 26.64 -1.42
CA ASN A 281 11.63 26.69 -1.73
C ASN A 281 12.15 25.42 -2.40
N LEU A 282 11.33 24.37 -2.55
CA LEU A 282 11.79 23.10 -3.08
C LEU A 282 12.14 23.18 -4.56
N VAL A 283 13.33 22.67 -4.87
CA VAL A 283 13.87 22.48 -6.23
C VAL A 283 14.47 21.09 -6.32
N LEU A 284 14.70 20.62 -7.55
CA LEU A 284 15.28 19.30 -7.79
C LEU A 284 16.80 19.35 -7.88
N PHE A 285 17.41 18.28 -7.37
CA PHE A 285 18.82 17.97 -7.51
C PHE A 285 18.95 16.56 -8.06
N ARG A 286 19.99 16.33 -8.86
CA ARG A 286 20.33 14.99 -9.37
C ARG A 286 21.73 14.56 -8.93
N SER A 287 21.92 13.26 -8.83
CA SER A 287 23.21 12.61 -8.61
C SER A 287 23.42 11.49 -9.61
N THR A 288 24.64 11.39 -10.16
CA THR A 288 25.07 10.32 -11.07
C THR A 288 26.00 9.31 -10.39
N ASP A 289 26.23 9.46 -9.09
CA ASP A 289 27.16 8.67 -8.26
C ASP A 289 26.49 8.19 -6.97
N SER A 290 25.21 7.81 -7.10
CA SER A 290 24.38 7.22 -6.02
C SER A 290 24.27 8.09 -4.77
N GLY A 291 24.21 9.41 -4.94
CA GLY A 291 24.03 10.39 -3.87
C GLY A 291 25.32 10.94 -3.26
N SER A 292 26.50 10.59 -3.81
CA SER A 292 27.79 11.07 -3.30
C SER A 292 28.02 12.55 -3.63
N SER A 293 27.62 12.98 -4.82
CA SER A 293 27.62 14.38 -5.25
C SER A 293 26.32 14.75 -5.94
N TRP A 294 25.95 16.02 -5.83
CA TRP A 294 24.67 16.55 -6.29
C TRP A 294 24.87 17.72 -7.26
N ARG A 295 23.94 17.85 -8.20
CA ARG A 295 23.85 18.98 -9.14
C ARG A 295 22.45 19.56 -9.09
N TYR A 296 22.35 20.87 -8.96
CA TYR A 296 21.09 21.60 -9.08
C TYR A 296 20.47 21.39 -10.47
N GLN A 297 19.15 21.18 -10.53
CA GLN A 297 18.39 20.95 -11.77
C GLN A 297 17.22 21.92 -11.96
N SER A 298 17.10 22.95 -11.12
CA SER A 298 15.90 23.79 -11.06
C SER A 298 14.64 23.00 -10.66
N GLY A 299 13.47 23.49 -11.03
CA GLY A 299 12.19 22.88 -10.72
C GLY A 299 11.20 23.92 -10.22
N THR A 300 9.92 23.69 -10.51
CA THR A 300 8.82 24.54 -10.04
C THR A 300 8.00 23.78 -9.01
N ALA A 301 7.97 24.28 -7.78
CA ALA A 301 7.14 23.75 -6.71
C ALA A 301 5.67 24.13 -6.89
N ASP A 302 4.79 23.17 -6.69
CA ASP A 302 3.35 23.34 -6.51
C ASP A 302 2.99 22.81 -5.13
N THR A 303 2.84 23.74 -4.18
CA THR A 303 2.57 23.44 -2.77
C THR A 303 1.11 23.04 -2.51
N THR A 304 0.23 23.16 -3.50
CA THR A 304 -1.15 22.67 -3.39
C THR A 304 -1.20 21.18 -3.71
N ASN A 305 -0.44 20.77 -4.72
CA ASN A 305 -0.41 19.38 -5.19
C ASN A 305 0.78 18.58 -4.67
N ASN A 306 1.65 19.18 -3.83
CA ASN A 306 2.86 18.57 -3.29
C ASN A 306 3.79 18.00 -4.37
N THR A 307 4.12 18.83 -5.36
CA THR A 307 5.01 18.42 -6.46
C THR A 307 6.11 19.42 -6.76
N VAL A 308 7.20 18.94 -7.34
CA VAL A 308 8.23 19.76 -7.98
C VAL A 308 8.44 19.25 -9.40
N THR A 309 8.27 20.11 -10.40
CA THR A 309 8.34 19.71 -11.82
C THR A 309 9.57 20.29 -12.50
N GLN A 310 10.32 19.45 -13.22
CA GLN A 310 11.43 19.85 -14.08
C GLN A 310 11.29 19.23 -15.47
N SER A 311 11.42 20.05 -16.52
CA SER A 311 11.39 19.65 -17.93
C SER A 311 12.79 19.74 -18.57
N GLY A 312 12.93 19.26 -19.81
CA GLY A 312 14.20 19.32 -20.54
C GLY A 312 15.28 18.40 -19.98
N ILE A 313 14.89 17.33 -19.28
CA ILE A 313 15.81 16.37 -18.69
C ILE A 313 16.41 15.50 -19.79
N GLY A 314 17.69 15.67 -20.08
CA GLY A 314 18.38 14.90 -21.12
C GLY A 314 18.71 13.45 -20.74
N ALA A 315 18.79 13.14 -19.44
CA ALA A 315 19.05 11.81 -18.90
C ALA A 315 18.63 11.74 -17.42
N PHE A 316 18.09 10.59 -17.01
CA PHE A 316 17.75 10.28 -15.63
C PHE A 316 18.92 9.66 -14.85
N SER A 317 18.78 9.62 -13.53
CA SER A 317 19.78 9.17 -12.55
C SER A 317 19.10 9.09 -11.17
N ARG A 318 19.81 9.35 -10.07
CA ARG A 318 19.18 9.66 -8.79
C ARG A 318 18.66 11.10 -8.76
N TRP A 319 17.50 11.31 -8.16
CA TRP A 319 16.83 12.61 -7.99
C TRP A 319 16.25 12.76 -6.59
N THR A 320 16.34 13.96 -6.02
CA THR A 320 15.69 14.34 -4.75
C THR A 320 15.28 15.82 -4.82
N ALA A 321 14.45 16.26 -3.87
CA ALA A 321 14.15 17.67 -3.68
C ALA A 321 14.86 18.21 -2.43
N ALA A 322 15.36 19.43 -2.50
CA ALA A 322 15.87 20.17 -1.35
C ALA A 322 15.53 21.65 -1.52
N ALA A 323 15.68 22.43 -0.45
CA ALA A 323 15.34 23.83 -0.48
C ALA A 323 16.43 24.67 -1.17
N ILE A 324 16.04 25.63 -2.01
CA ILE A 324 16.96 26.50 -2.75
C ILE A 324 17.81 27.39 -1.82
N ASP A 325 17.29 27.71 -0.64
CA ASP A 325 17.96 28.49 0.43
C ASP A 325 18.78 27.62 1.39
N GLN A 326 18.68 26.29 1.27
CA GLN A 326 19.53 25.31 1.97
C GLN A 326 19.97 24.21 0.98
N PRO A 327 20.69 24.56 -0.10
CA PRO A 327 20.90 23.65 -1.21
C PRO A 327 21.90 22.54 -0.85
N ILE A 328 21.65 21.33 -1.34
CA ILE A 328 22.54 20.17 -1.16
C ILE A 328 23.69 20.10 -2.16
N ALA A 329 23.80 21.09 -3.03
CA ALA A 329 24.89 21.29 -3.98
C ALA A 329 25.21 22.78 -4.11
N GLU A 330 26.42 23.11 -4.57
CA GLU A 330 26.73 24.49 -4.97
C GLU A 330 25.84 24.91 -6.15
N ILE A 331 25.19 26.07 -6.01
CA ILE A 331 24.43 26.70 -7.08
C ILE A 331 25.33 27.72 -7.75
N ILE A 332 25.89 27.36 -8.90
CA ILE A 332 26.73 28.26 -9.68
C ILE A 332 25.82 29.23 -10.44
N ILE A 333 25.65 30.43 -9.88
CA ILE A 333 25.17 31.58 -10.65
C ILE A 333 26.31 31.95 -11.62
N SER A 334 26.00 32.06 -12.92
CA SER A 334 27.03 32.35 -13.94
C SER A 334 27.88 33.57 -13.53
N ALA A 335 29.19 33.53 -13.81
CA ALA A 335 30.13 34.58 -13.43
C ALA A 335 29.71 35.98 -13.92
N ASN A 336 29.01 36.05 -15.06
CA ASN A 336 28.48 37.30 -15.61
C ASN A 336 27.37 37.91 -14.75
N LEU A 337 26.51 37.09 -14.15
CA LEU A 337 25.45 37.59 -13.26
C LEU A 337 26.02 37.96 -11.89
N LYS A 338 27.03 37.24 -11.42
CA LYS A 338 27.76 37.59 -10.19
C LYS A 338 28.50 38.93 -10.34
N ALA A 339 29.19 39.14 -11.45
CA ALA A 339 29.84 40.42 -11.77
C ALA A 339 28.84 41.57 -12.01
N PHE A 340 27.64 41.29 -12.49
CA PHE A 340 26.57 42.29 -12.61
C PHE A 340 25.98 42.70 -11.26
N LEU A 341 25.83 41.74 -10.32
CA LEU A 341 25.33 42.00 -8.96
C LEU A 341 26.38 42.63 -8.04
N GLU A 342 27.66 42.27 -8.23
CA GLU A 342 28.79 42.76 -7.42
C GLU A 342 29.56 43.92 -8.09
N GLY A 343 29.16 44.32 -9.30
CA GLY A 343 29.73 45.48 -9.98
C GLY A 343 29.47 46.78 -9.20
N PRO A 344 30.37 47.78 -9.26
CA PRO A 344 30.16 49.03 -8.55
C PRO A 344 28.89 49.70 -9.10
N PHE A 345 27.87 49.83 -8.25
CA PHE A 345 26.84 50.84 -8.46
C PHE A 345 27.54 52.20 -8.38
N ASP A 346 27.96 52.74 -9.53
CA ASP A 346 28.46 54.11 -9.62
C ASP A 346 27.30 55.09 -9.42
N THR A 347 27.01 55.38 -8.16
CA THR A 347 26.04 56.39 -7.76
C THR A 347 26.50 57.82 -8.04
N ASP A 348 27.75 58.02 -8.47
CA ASP A 348 28.32 59.35 -8.77
C ASP A 348 27.96 59.79 -10.20
N SER A 349 27.70 58.84 -11.11
CA SER A 349 27.22 59.12 -12.48
C SER A 349 25.77 59.63 -12.59
N MET A 350 24.99 59.62 -11.49
CA MET A 350 23.59 60.09 -11.48
C MET A 350 23.41 61.49 -10.87
N ARG A 351 24.50 62.22 -10.58
CA ARG A 351 24.46 63.63 -10.18
C ARG A 351 24.93 64.53 -11.33
N THR A 352 24.05 64.77 -12.29
CA THR A 352 24.11 65.95 -13.18
C THR A 352 22.71 66.48 -13.43
#